data_AF-A0A3C1XF55-F1
#
_entry.id   AF-A0A3C1XF55-F1
#
_cell.length_a   1.000
_cell.length_b   1.000
_cell.length_c   1.000
_cell.angle_alpha   90.00
_cell.angle_beta   90.00
_cell.angle_gamma   90.00
#
_symmetry.space_group_name_H-M   'P 1'
#
loop_
_entity.id
_entity.type
_entity.pdbx_description
1 polymer ?
#
loop_
_entity_poly.entity_id
_entity_poly.type
_entity_poly.pdbx_seq_one_letter_code
_entity_poly.pdbx_strand_id
1 'polypeptide(L)'
;MSDKDFEQMLKDLRQQYLEKQSDTERATVSDKGEIFTPVSQEEKRNKVLEALHLLEEKKLFLSNKLDDLRQQAASYEQISKLKHQIEALKHKQALLKQKLEYIDSGESDFVKKEKLKRQLTELELKRCRAILSKKS
;
A
#
# COMPACT_ATOMS: atom_id res chain seq x y z
N MET A 1 -11.46 24.72 20.69
CA MET A 1 -10.65 25.07 19.51
C MET A 1 -10.99 26.50 19.22
N SER A 2 -10.05 27.41 19.45
CA SER A 2 -10.22 28.83 19.19
C SER A 2 -10.10 29.10 17.69
N ASP A 3 -10.71 30.17 17.17
CA ASP A 3 -10.62 30.50 15.73
C ASP A 3 -9.17 30.65 15.24
N LYS A 4 -8.25 31.01 16.15
CA LYS A 4 -6.81 31.06 15.87
C LYS A 4 -6.19 29.70 15.57
N ASP A 5 -6.70 28.63 16.18
CA ASP A 5 -6.23 27.27 15.93
C ASP A 5 -6.64 26.79 14.53
N PHE A 6 -7.81 27.24 14.05
CA PHE A 6 -8.35 26.90 12.74
C PHE A 6 -7.62 27.64 11.61
N GLU A 7 -7.33 28.93 11.80
CA GLU A 7 -6.54 29.71 10.83
C GLU A 7 -5.12 29.16 10.66
N GLN A 8 -4.49 28.74 11.77
CA GLN A 8 -3.16 28.13 11.70
C GLN A 8 -3.20 26.80 10.93
N MET A 9 -4.22 25.97 11.17
CA MET A 9 -4.39 24.69 10.48
C MET A 9 -4.64 24.88 8.96
N LEU A 10 -5.40 25.92 8.58
CA LEU A 10 -5.59 26.31 7.17
C LEU A 10 -4.31 26.81 6.51
N LYS A 11 -3.49 27.54 7.27
CA LYS A 11 -2.19 28.04 6.80
C LYS A 11 -1.22 26.89 6.56
N ASP A 12 -1.15 25.93 7.48
CA ASP A 12 -0.32 24.73 7.37
C ASP A 12 -0.75 23.85 6.18
N LEU A 13 -2.06 23.71 5.95
CA LEU A 13 -2.59 22.97 4.79
C LEU A 13 -2.23 23.64 3.46
N ARG A 14 -2.32 24.97 3.38
CA ARG A 14 -1.96 25.73 2.17
C ARG A 14 -0.47 25.63 1.88
N GLN A 15 0.36 25.65 2.93
CA GLN A 15 1.80 25.51 2.79
C GLN A 15 2.18 24.11 2.28
N GLN A 16 1.58 23.05 2.83
CA GLN A 16 1.79 21.68 2.33
C GLN A 16 1.34 21.46 0.88
N TYR A 17 0.31 22.19 0.43
CA TYR A 17 -0.19 22.11 -0.94
C TYR A 17 0.72 22.85 -1.94
N LEU A 18 1.23 24.02 -1.56
CA LEU A 18 2.05 24.89 -2.43
C LEU A 18 3.53 24.46 -2.48
N GLU A 19 4.15 24.07 -1.36
CA GLU A 19 5.56 23.64 -1.34
C GLU A 19 5.77 22.29 -2.06
N LYS A 20 4.73 21.46 -2.21
CA LYS A 20 4.80 20.24 -3.03
C LYS A 20 4.83 20.50 -4.54
N GLN A 21 4.55 21.71 -5.02
CA GLN A 21 4.64 22.03 -6.45
C GLN A 21 6.04 22.51 -6.87
N SER A 22 6.84 23.11 -5.98
CA SER A 22 8.13 23.71 -6.37
C SER A 22 9.29 22.72 -6.54
N ASP A 23 9.22 21.52 -5.97
CA ASP A 23 10.28 20.51 -6.11
C ASP A 23 10.14 19.62 -7.36
N THR A 24 9.03 19.76 -8.10
CA THR A 24 8.77 18.92 -9.29
C THR A 24 9.23 19.59 -10.61
N GLU A 25 9.58 20.88 -10.60
CA GLU A 25 9.88 21.64 -11.84
C GLU A 25 11.39 21.95 -12.06
N ARG A 26 12.30 21.47 -11.19
CA ARG A 26 13.77 21.68 -11.37
C ARG A 26 14.57 20.48 -11.85
N ALA A 27 13.93 19.41 -12.33
CA ALA A 27 14.61 18.23 -12.85
C ALA A 27 14.50 18.07 -14.38
N THR A 28 14.45 19.16 -15.15
CA THR A 28 14.37 19.10 -16.61
C THR A 28 15.49 19.86 -17.31
N VAL A 29 16.76 19.54 -17.04
CA VAL A 29 17.83 19.70 -18.05
C VAL A 29 18.95 18.69 -17.79
N SER A 30 18.75 17.42 -18.15
CA SER A 30 19.89 16.56 -18.49
C SER A 30 19.43 15.43 -19.41
N ASP A 31 20.07 15.38 -20.57
CA ASP A 31 19.94 14.42 -21.67
C ASP A 31 19.58 12.99 -21.27
N LYS A 32 18.35 12.59 -21.60
CA LYS A 32 17.95 11.38 -22.35
C LYS A 32 16.46 11.15 -22.09
N GLY A 33 15.66 11.25 -23.15
CA GLY A 33 14.21 11.14 -23.09
C GLY A 33 13.72 9.75 -22.70
N GLU A 34 13.69 9.45 -21.40
CA GLU A 34 12.73 8.51 -20.86
C GLU A 34 11.40 9.25 -20.76
N ILE A 35 10.64 9.19 -21.85
CA ILE A 35 9.21 9.48 -21.85
C ILE A 35 8.63 8.63 -20.72
N PHE A 36 8.21 9.27 -19.61
CA PHE A 36 7.49 8.59 -18.56
C PHE A 36 6.14 8.16 -19.14
N THR A 37 6.11 6.99 -19.79
CA THR A 37 4.87 6.36 -20.20
C THR A 37 4.25 5.79 -18.92
N PRO A 38 3.10 6.31 -18.48
CA PRO A 38 2.41 5.71 -17.34
C PRO A 38 2.08 4.28 -17.73
N VAL A 39 2.76 3.33 -17.08
CA VAL A 39 2.55 1.88 -17.24
C VAL A 39 1.05 1.61 -17.21
N SER A 40 0.54 0.95 -18.25
CA SER A 40 -0.90 0.69 -18.37
C SER A 40 -1.37 -0.16 -17.17
N GLN A 41 -2.66 -0.10 -16.81
CA GLN A 41 -3.17 -0.94 -15.73
C GLN A 41 -2.91 -2.44 -16.01
N GLU A 42 -2.97 -2.84 -17.27
CA GLU A 42 -2.68 -4.19 -17.74
C GLU A 42 -1.20 -4.56 -17.55
N GLU A 43 -0.27 -3.66 -17.88
CA GLU A 43 1.16 -3.88 -17.63
C GLU A 43 1.48 -3.92 -16.12
N LYS A 44 0.81 -3.08 -15.30
CA LYS A 44 0.95 -3.13 -13.83
C LYS A 44 0.44 -4.46 -13.28
N ARG A 45 -0.69 -4.94 -13.80
CA ARG A 45 -1.27 -6.25 -13.46
C ARG A 45 -0.32 -7.38 -13.81
N ASN A 46 0.21 -7.40 -15.02
CA ASN A 46 1.13 -8.42 -15.51
C ASN A 46 2.41 -8.47 -14.67
N LYS A 47 3.00 -7.31 -14.33
CA LYS A 47 4.17 -7.24 -13.42
C LYS A 47 3.88 -7.83 -12.05
N VAL A 48 2.68 -7.60 -11.50
CA VAL A 48 2.29 -8.19 -10.20
C VAL A 48 2.10 -9.70 -10.32
N LEU A 49 1.52 -10.19 -11.42
CA LEU A 49 1.37 -11.63 -11.69
C LEU A 49 2.71 -12.33 -11.87
N GLU A 50 3.64 -11.77 -12.63
CA GLU A 50 5.00 -12.29 -12.79
C GLU A 50 5.74 -12.36 -11.45
N ALA A 51 5.64 -11.30 -10.64
CA ALA A 51 6.24 -11.27 -9.32
C ALA A 51 5.63 -12.34 -8.38
N LEU A 52 4.31 -12.59 -8.47
CA LEU A 52 3.64 -13.65 -7.73
C LEU A 52 4.12 -15.04 -8.16
N HIS A 53 4.26 -15.27 -9.47
CA HIS A 53 4.77 -16.53 -10.02
C HIS A 53 6.18 -16.84 -9.51
N LEU A 54 7.11 -15.87 -9.62
CA LEU A 54 8.48 -16.03 -9.15
C LEU A 54 8.56 -16.30 -7.64
N LEU A 55 7.68 -15.69 -6.85
CA LEU A 55 7.62 -15.96 -5.41
C LEU A 55 7.10 -17.38 -5.11
N GLU A 56 6.17 -17.89 -5.90
CA GLU A 56 5.68 -19.27 -5.73
C GLU A 56 6.76 -20.29 -6.08
N GLU A 57 7.51 -20.08 -7.17
CA GLU A 57 8.67 -20.91 -7.52
C GLU A 57 9.72 -20.91 -6.40
N LYS A 58 10.05 -19.72 -5.88
CA LYS A 58 11.02 -19.59 -4.79
C LYS A 58 10.53 -20.26 -3.50
N LYS A 59 9.24 -20.16 -3.21
CA LYS A 59 8.63 -20.83 -2.05
C LYS A 59 8.66 -22.34 -2.21
N LEU A 60 8.36 -22.88 -3.39
CA LEU A 60 8.46 -24.30 -3.69
C LEU A 60 9.90 -24.80 -3.51
N PHE A 61 10.87 -24.08 -4.07
CA PHE A 61 12.28 -24.39 -3.90
C PHE A 61 12.72 -24.44 -2.43
N LEU A 62 12.35 -23.44 -1.64
CA LEU A 62 12.68 -23.43 -0.21
C LEU A 62 11.94 -24.51 0.58
N SER A 63 10.73 -24.87 0.17
CA SER A 63 9.95 -25.94 0.82
C SER A 63 10.60 -27.30 0.56
N ASN A 64 10.99 -27.59 -0.68
CA ASN A 64 11.74 -28.81 -1.02
C ASN A 64 13.06 -28.89 -0.23
N LYS A 65 13.81 -27.77 -0.19
CA LYS A 65 15.06 -27.71 0.59
C LYS A 65 14.83 -27.93 2.09
N LEU A 66 13.70 -27.48 2.62
CA LEU A 66 13.34 -27.70 4.02
C LEU A 66 13.04 -29.18 4.29
N ASP A 67 12.40 -29.87 3.35
CA ASP A 67 12.15 -31.31 3.46
C ASP A 67 13.44 -32.13 3.33
N ASP A 68 14.37 -31.75 2.44
CA ASP A 68 15.70 -32.36 2.36
C ASP A 68 16.47 -32.22 3.68
N LEU A 69 16.45 -31.03 4.29
CA LEU A 69 17.12 -30.78 5.57
C LEU A 69 16.50 -31.58 6.72
N ARG A 70 15.20 -31.82 6.69
CA ARG A 70 14.53 -32.70 7.67
C ARG A 70 14.98 -34.15 7.51
N GLN A 71 15.18 -34.63 6.29
CA GLN A 71 15.68 -35.97 6.03
C GLN A 71 17.17 -36.13 6.43
N GLN A 72 17.96 -35.06 6.31
CA GLN A 72 19.39 -35.05 6.64
C GLN A 72 19.70 -34.79 8.12
N ALA A 73 18.69 -34.79 9.01
CA ALA A 73 18.85 -34.47 10.43
C ALA A 73 19.59 -33.13 10.67
N ALA A 74 19.30 -32.12 9.83
CA ALA A 74 19.89 -30.80 9.92
C ALA A 74 19.59 -30.10 11.26
N SER A 75 20.41 -29.11 11.62
CA SER A 75 20.25 -28.43 12.90
C SER A 75 18.92 -27.67 12.98
N TYR A 76 18.39 -27.56 14.20
CA TYR A 76 17.18 -26.77 14.46
C TYR A 76 17.28 -25.35 13.91
N GLU A 77 18.45 -24.72 14.04
CA GLU A 77 18.71 -23.36 13.56
C GLU A 77 18.60 -23.25 12.04
N GLN A 78 19.14 -24.23 11.29
CA GLN A 78 19.03 -24.27 9.83
C GLN A 78 17.58 -24.42 9.38
N ILE A 79 16.83 -25.30 10.03
CA ILE A 79 15.40 -25.52 9.75
C ILE A 79 14.60 -24.25 10.10
N SER A 80 14.87 -23.62 11.24
CA SER A 80 14.18 -22.39 11.68
C SER A 80 14.44 -21.23 10.72
N LYS A 81 15.68 -21.06 10.26
CA LYS A 81 16.04 -20.02 9.29
C LYS A 81 15.26 -20.16 7.98
N LEU A 82 15.14 -21.38 7.45
CA LEU A 82 14.34 -21.62 6.25
C LEU A 82 12.84 -21.40 6.48
N LYS A 83 12.30 -21.81 7.63
CA LYS A 83 10.89 -21.54 7.99
C LYS A 83 10.59 -20.04 7.96
N HIS A 84 11.45 -19.24 8.60
CA HIS A 84 11.29 -17.78 8.58
C HIS A 84 11.38 -17.18 7.18
N GLN A 85 12.27 -17.69 6.33
CA GLN A 85 12.34 -17.26 4.93
C GLN A 85 11.04 -17.58 4.16
N ILE A 86 10.47 -18.78 4.37
CA ILE A 86 9.20 -19.18 3.77
C ILE A 86 8.05 -18.29 4.28
N GLU A 87 8.02 -17.97 5.58
CA GLU A 87 7.04 -17.05 6.15
C GLU A 87 7.14 -15.65 5.56
N ALA A 88 8.35 -15.11 5.41
CA ALA A 88 8.57 -13.81 4.77
C ALA A 88 8.08 -13.80 3.31
N LEU A 89 8.29 -14.89 2.56
CA LEU A 89 7.76 -15.02 1.20
C LEU A 89 6.23 -15.07 1.19
N LYS A 90 5.60 -15.82 2.10
CA LYS A 90 4.13 -15.86 2.24
C LYS A 90 3.56 -14.47 2.52
N HIS A 91 4.20 -13.69 3.39
CA HIS A 91 3.78 -12.33 3.66
C HIS A 91 3.88 -11.44 2.42
N LYS A 92 5.00 -11.52 1.68
CA LYS A 92 5.18 -10.77 0.43
C LYS A 92 4.16 -11.16 -0.64
N GLN A 93 3.82 -12.44 -0.75
CA GLN A 93 2.76 -12.93 -1.64
C GLN A 93 1.40 -12.35 -1.25
N ALA A 94 1.05 -12.31 0.04
CA ALA A 94 -0.21 -11.75 0.50
C ALA A 94 -0.34 -10.26 0.11
N LEU A 95 0.73 -9.47 0.28
CA LEU A 95 0.74 -8.06 -0.12
C LEU A 95 0.57 -7.87 -1.63
N LEU A 96 1.20 -8.71 -2.44
CA LEU A 96 1.06 -8.65 -3.90
C LEU A 96 -0.32 -9.11 -4.37
N LYS A 97 -0.93 -10.13 -3.73
CA LYS A 97 -2.32 -10.52 -3.99
C LYS A 97 -3.28 -9.39 -3.67
N GLN A 98 -3.10 -8.73 -2.53
CA GLN A 98 -3.89 -7.55 -2.17
C GLN A 98 -3.72 -6.43 -3.21
N LYS A 99 -2.49 -6.19 -3.70
CA LYS A 99 -2.23 -5.24 -4.78
C LYS A 99 -2.92 -5.63 -6.09
N LEU A 100 -2.93 -6.92 -6.42
CA LEU A 100 -3.61 -7.43 -7.61
C LEU A 100 -5.13 -7.23 -7.50
N GLU A 101 -5.73 -7.55 -6.36
CA GLU A 101 -7.14 -7.29 -6.07
C GLU A 101 -7.48 -5.80 -6.23
N TYR A 102 -6.60 -4.90 -5.77
CA TYR A 102 -6.78 -3.47 -5.99
C TYR A 102 -6.80 -3.10 -7.47
N ILE A 103 -5.85 -3.61 -8.25
CA ILE A 103 -5.78 -3.35 -9.70
C ILE A 103 -7.05 -3.91 -10.40
N ASP A 104 -7.43 -5.14 -10.07
CA ASP A 104 -8.59 -5.83 -10.67
C ASP A 104 -9.93 -5.19 -10.28
N SER A 105 -10.03 -4.61 -9.07
CA SER A 105 -11.25 -3.93 -8.62
C SER A 105 -11.59 -2.66 -9.39
N GLY A 106 -10.62 -2.07 -10.08
CA GLY A 106 -10.78 -0.79 -10.78
C GLY A 106 -11.09 0.39 -9.84
N GLU A 107 -11.13 0.19 -8.51
CA GLU A 107 -11.32 1.28 -7.54
C GLU A 107 -10.04 2.11 -7.49
N SER A 108 -10.06 3.28 -8.12
CA SER A 108 -8.99 4.26 -7.95
C SER A 108 -8.94 4.72 -6.49
N ASP A 109 -7.75 5.09 -6.01
CA ASP A 109 -7.55 5.66 -4.66
C ASP A 109 -8.53 6.81 -4.38
N PHE A 110 -8.96 7.53 -5.41
CA PHE A 110 -9.98 8.56 -5.35
C PHE A 110 -11.36 8.02 -4.95
N VAL A 111 -11.83 6.93 -5.56
CA VAL A 111 -13.15 6.32 -5.26
C VAL A 111 -13.18 5.80 -3.82
N LYS A 112 -12.09 5.16 -3.38
CA LYS A 112 -11.96 4.68 -2.00
C LYS A 112 -11.90 5.83 -1.00
N LYS A 113 -11.15 6.89 -1.31
CA LYS A 113 -11.06 8.11 -0.49
C LYS A 113 -12.41 8.82 -0.40
N GLU A 114 -13.16 8.89 -1.48
CA GLU A 114 -14.52 9.47 -1.49
C GLU A 114 -15.52 8.60 -0.71
N LYS A 115 -15.44 7.26 -0.81
CA LYS A 115 -16.25 6.35 0.04
C LYS A 115 -15.93 6.54 1.52
N LEU A 116 -14.65 6.58 1.89
CA LEU A 116 -14.21 6.83 3.27
C LEU A 116 -14.67 8.19 3.78
N LYS A 117 -14.55 9.23 2.95
CA LYS A 117 -15.03 10.58 3.29
C LYS A 117 -16.53 10.59 3.57
N ARG A 118 -17.35 9.92 2.74
CA ARG A 118 -18.80 9.80 2.96
C ARG A 118 -19.12 9.06 4.27
N GLN A 119 -18.43 7.96 4.55
CA GLN A 119 -18.61 7.20 5.79
C GLN A 119 -18.26 8.04 7.04
N LEU A 120 -17.16 8.81 6.98
CA LEU A 120 -16.77 9.71 8.07
C LEU A 120 -17.83 10.80 8.30
N THR A 121 -18.32 11.45 7.24
CA THR A 121 -19.37 12.46 7.34
C THR A 121 -20.65 11.89 7.96
N GLU A 122 -21.08 10.69 7.56
CA GLU A 122 -22.25 10.04 8.15
C GLU A 122 -22.08 9.76 9.66
N LEU A 123 -20.89 9.32 10.08
CA LEU A 123 -20.60 9.06 11.49
C LEU A 123 -20.60 10.35 12.30
N GLU A 124 -20.02 11.44 11.78
CA GLU A 124 -20.05 12.75 12.43
C GLU A 124 -21.48 13.28 12.55
N LEU A 125 -22.30 13.15 11.51
CA LEU A 125 -23.72 13.53 11.56
C LEU A 125 -24.49 12.71 12.61
N LYS A 126 -24.27 11.39 12.68
CA LYS A 126 -24.87 10.54 13.71
C LYS A 126 -24.46 10.97 15.11
N ARG A 127 -23.18 11.29 15.31
CA ARG A 127 -22.66 11.80 16.59
C ARG A 127 -23.28 13.14 16.97
N CYS A 128 -23.36 14.09 16.04
CA CYS A 128 -24.00 15.40 16.29
C CYS A 128 -25.48 15.25 16.67
N ARG A 129 -26.23 14.39 15.97
CA ARG A 129 -27.62 14.08 16.32
C ARG A 129 -27.75 13.44 17.70
N ALA A 130 -26.84 12.54 18.06
CA ALA A 130 -26.81 11.92 19.40
C ALA A 130 -26.50 12.92 20.52
N ILE A 131 -25.67 13.94 20.25
CA ILE A 131 -25.37 15.01 21.22
C ILE A 131 -26.58 15.94 21.40
N LEU A 132 -27.24 16.32 20.29
CA LEU A 132 -28.42 17.19 20.33
C LEU A 132 -29.59 16.52 21.06
N SER A 133 -29.82 15.23 20.82
CA SER A 133 -30.87 14.44 21.49
C SER A 133 -30.61 14.19 22.98
N LYS A 134 -29.38 14.35 23.47
CA LYS A 134 -29.05 14.30 24.91
C LYS A 134 -29.14 15.66 25.63
N LYS A 135 -29.30 16.75 24.87
CA LYS A 135 -29.46 18.12 25.40
C LYS A 135 -30.93 18.59 25.45
N SER A 136 -31.83 17.86 24.80
CA SER A 136 -33.28 17.92 25.06
C SER A 136 -33.63 17.02 26.24
#